data_AF-A0A945WG88-F1
#
_entry.id   AF-A0A945WG88-F1
#
_cell.length_a   1.000
_cell.length_b   1.000
_cell.length_c   1.000
_cell.angle_alpha   90.00
_cell.angle_beta   90.00
_cell.angle_gamma   90.00
#
_symmetry.space_group_name_H-M   'P 1'
#
loop_
_entity.id
_entity.type
_entity.pdbx_description
1 polymer ?
#
loop_
_entity_poly.entity_id
_entity_poly.type
_entity_poly.pdbx_seq_one_letter_code
_entity_poly.pdbx_strand_id
1 'polypeptide(L)'
;MDARELPFYGLGMIAFAMAGSDGRIQAHERNELHNIIQEWSDNFEQDFDIAEIIFSVLKKSPPLNLDDGYEAGMKQIRLGSQNLTQSLKERFVFLVNDIAHAFPPVTDDEKALLKKFEEDLHDIT
;
A
#
# COMPACT_ATOMS: atom_id res chain seq x y z
N MET A 1 -17.19 -2.18 3.79
CA MET A 1 -16.15 -1.34 3.19
C MET A 1 -16.79 -0.66 1.99
N ASP A 2 -16.78 0.67 1.99
CA ASP A 2 -17.27 1.51 0.89
C ASP A 2 -16.34 1.32 -0.34
N ALA A 3 -16.86 1.52 -1.56
CA ALA A 3 -16.06 1.42 -2.77
C ALA A 3 -14.90 2.44 -2.83
N ARG A 4 -15.02 3.57 -2.11
CA ARG A 4 -13.98 4.59 -1.95
C ARG A 4 -12.83 4.13 -1.06
N GLU A 5 -13.08 3.18 -0.17
CA GLU A 5 -12.09 2.64 0.77
C GLU A 5 -11.27 1.49 0.14
N LEU A 6 -11.80 0.82 -0.89
CA LEU A 6 -11.16 -0.32 -1.56
C LEU A 6 -9.73 -0.02 -2.05
N PRO A 7 -9.44 1.12 -2.69
CA PRO A 7 -8.08 1.41 -3.14
C PRO A 7 -7.09 1.55 -1.99
N PHE A 8 -7.50 2.19 -0.88
CA PHE A 8 -6.65 2.34 0.31
C PHE A 8 -6.43 1.01 1.02
N TYR A 9 -7.45 0.15 1.07
CA TYR A 9 -7.29 -1.20 1.60
C TYR A 9 -6.32 -2.02 0.74
N GLY A 10 -6.41 -1.91 -0.58
CA GLY A 10 -5.48 -2.54 -1.52
C GLY A 10 -4.05 -2.00 -1.40
N LEU A 11 -3.90 -0.68 -1.23
CA LEU A 11 -2.63 -0.03 -0.96
C LEU A 11 -2.00 -0.56 0.33
N GLY A 12 -2.79 -0.78 1.37
CA GLY A 12 -2.34 -1.41 2.60
C GLY A 12 -1.79 -2.82 2.38
N MET A 13 -2.45 -3.64 1.56
CA MET A 13 -1.94 -4.98 1.21
C MET A 13 -0.56 -4.93 0.54
N ILE A 14 -0.38 -4.01 -0.41
CA ILE A 14 0.90 -3.83 -1.11
C ILE A 14 1.98 -3.31 -0.14
N ALA A 15 1.64 -2.30 0.67
CA ALA A 15 2.52 -1.73 1.68
C ALA A 15 3.04 -2.78 2.68
N PHE A 16 2.15 -3.65 3.20
CA PHE A 16 2.57 -4.71 4.11
C PHE A 16 3.36 -5.82 3.42
N ALA A 17 3.06 -6.12 2.15
CA ALA A 17 3.83 -7.09 1.38
C ALA A 17 5.27 -6.60 1.16
N MET A 18 5.44 -5.30 0.87
CA MET A 18 6.74 -4.65 0.73
C MET A 18 7.50 -4.63 2.07
N ALA A 19 6.85 -4.16 3.14
CA ALA A 19 7.50 -4.06 4.45
C ALA A 19 7.79 -5.43 5.11
N GLY A 20 7.13 -6.50 4.65
CA GLY A 20 7.25 -7.85 5.19
C GLY A 20 7.91 -8.86 4.24
N SER A 21 8.68 -8.39 3.25
CA SER A 21 9.31 -9.24 2.22
C SER A 21 10.27 -10.29 2.82
N ASP A 22 10.81 -10.05 4.03
CA ASP A 22 11.64 -10.99 4.80
C ASP A 22 10.84 -12.08 5.57
N GLY A 23 9.50 -12.00 5.52
CA GLY A 23 8.58 -12.95 6.11
C GLY A 23 8.04 -12.57 7.49
N ARG A 24 8.51 -11.49 8.15
CA ARG A 24 7.94 -11.00 9.43
C ARG A 24 8.20 -9.52 9.68
N ILE A 25 7.14 -8.71 9.60
CA ILE A 25 7.17 -7.34 10.16
C ILE A 25 7.36 -7.40 11.68
N GLN A 26 8.51 -6.91 12.14
CA GLN A 26 8.86 -6.75 13.54
C GLN A 26 8.06 -5.61 14.19
N ALA A 27 8.00 -5.59 15.52
CA ALA A 27 7.24 -4.57 16.25
C ALA A 27 7.72 -3.14 15.97
N HIS A 28 9.03 -2.96 15.77
CA HIS A 28 9.63 -1.69 15.38
C HIS A 28 9.22 -1.27 13.96
N GLU A 29 9.33 -2.17 12.98
CA GLU A 29 8.95 -1.92 11.59
C GLU A 29 7.46 -1.61 11.46
N ARG A 30 6.62 -2.25 12.29
CA ARG A 30 5.20 -1.92 12.39
C ARG A 30 4.97 -0.49 12.85
N ASN A 31 5.71 -0.01 13.84
CA ASN A 31 5.56 1.35 14.35
C ASN A 31 6.06 2.38 13.33
N GLU A 32 7.14 2.08 12.62
CA GLU A 32 7.67 2.95 11.57
C GLU A 32 6.71 3.03 10.38
N LEU A 33 6.22 1.88 9.90
CA LEU A 33 5.17 1.81 8.90
C LEU A 33 3.91 2.54 9.37
N HIS A 34 3.57 2.43 10.66
CA HIS A 34 2.47 3.18 11.26
C HIS A 34 2.64 4.68 11.11
N ASN A 35 3.81 5.21 11.46
CA ASN A 35 4.09 6.63 11.38
C ASN A 35 4.10 7.14 9.93
N ILE A 36 4.71 6.41 8.99
CA ILE A 36 4.76 6.78 7.57
C ILE A 36 3.33 6.91 7.01
N ILE A 37 2.49 5.91 7.25
CA ILE A 37 1.10 5.93 6.76
C ILE A 37 0.29 7.02 7.45
N GLN A 38 0.47 7.23 8.76
CA GLN A 38 -0.23 8.30 9.47
C GLN A 38 0.14 9.66 8.89
N GLU A 39 1.42 9.97 8.78
CA GLU A 39 1.92 11.23 8.22
C GLU A 39 1.45 11.44 6.78
N TRP A 40 1.48 10.38 5.96
CA TRP A 40 0.95 10.44 4.60
C TRP A 40 -0.56 10.69 4.59
N SER A 41 -1.31 10.03 5.48
CA SER A 41 -2.77 10.17 5.57
C SER A 41 -3.24 11.52 6.10
N ASP A 42 -2.47 12.15 7.00
CA ASP A 42 -2.78 13.49 7.53
C ASP A 42 -2.73 14.56 6.43
N ASN A 43 -2.03 14.26 5.32
CA ASN A 43 -1.97 15.11 4.13
C ASN A 43 -3.11 14.84 3.12
N PHE A 44 -4.13 14.07 3.51
CA PHE A 44 -5.32 13.78 2.72
C PHE A 44 -6.59 14.32 3.36
N GLU A 45 -7.35 15.09 2.59
CA GLU A 45 -8.74 15.39 2.92
C GLU A 45 -9.63 14.26 2.40
N GLN A 46 -9.91 13.26 3.24
CA GLN A 46 -10.94 12.24 3.01
C GLN A 46 -11.96 12.27 4.17
N ASP A 47 -13.19 11.80 3.92
CA ASP A 47 -14.24 11.68 4.93
C ASP A 47 -14.14 10.39 5.76
N PHE A 48 -13.05 9.63 5.59
CA PHE A 48 -12.76 8.38 6.27
C PHE A 48 -11.30 8.31 6.74
N ASP A 49 -11.05 7.48 7.75
CA ASP A 49 -9.72 7.27 8.32
C ASP A 49 -8.91 6.31 7.44
N ILE A 50 -8.07 6.88 6.58
CA ILE A 50 -7.20 6.12 5.66
C ILE A 50 -6.22 5.22 6.42
N ALA A 51 -5.64 5.74 7.51
CA ALA A 51 -4.70 4.99 8.32
C ALA A 51 -5.39 3.76 8.92
N GLU A 52 -6.57 3.92 9.51
CA GLU A 52 -7.35 2.80 10.04
C GLU A 52 -7.68 1.76 8.96
N ILE A 53 -8.08 2.18 7.75
CA ILE A 53 -8.38 1.27 6.64
C ILE A 53 -7.14 0.44 6.30
N ILE A 54 -5.99 1.08 6.12
CA ILE A 54 -4.74 0.41 5.81
C ILE A 54 -4.37 -0.56 6.93
N PHE A 55 -4.35 -0.12 8.20
CA PHE A 55 -4.00 -1.01 9.33
C PHE A 55 -5.02 -2.13 9.56
N SER A 56 -6.25 -2.00 9.07
CA SER A 56 -7.22 -3.08 9.13
C SER A 56 -6.78 -4.32 8.34
N VAL A 57 -5.90 -4.17 7.34
CA VAL A 57 -5.30 -5.28 6.58
C VAL A 57 -4.55 -6.23 7.52
N LEU A 58 -3.71 -5.70 8.43
CA LEU A 58 -2.96 -6.52 9.41
C LEU A 58 -3.87 -7.32 10.34
N LYS A 59 -5.09 -6.83 10.59
CA LYS A 59 -6.06 -7.51 11.46
C LYS A 59 -6.85 -8.58 10.72
N LYS A 60 -7.09 -8.40 9.42
CA LYS A 60 -8.05 -9.20 8.62
C LYS A 60 -7.39 -10.19 7.67
N SER A 61 -6.13 -9.95 7.28
CA SER A 61 -5.41 -10.76 6.31
C SER A 61 -4.10 -11.26 6.91
N PRO A 62 -3.80 -12.58 6.84
CA PRO A 62 -2.48 -13.07 7.19
C PRO A 62 -1.42 -12.44 6.27
N PRO A 63 -0.15 -12.34 6.71
CA PRO A 63 0.92 -11.85 5.85
C PRO A 63 1.00 -12.74 4.61
N LEU A 64 0.70 -12.13 3.46
CA LEU A 64 0.93 -12.71 2.16
C LEU A 64 2.40 -12.50 1.80
N ASN A 65 2.98 -13.40 1.00
CA ASN A 65 4.27 -13.12 0.39
C ASN A 65 4.15 -11.91 -0.56
N LEU A 66 5.30 -11.42 -1.04
CA LEU A 66 5.38 -10.21 -1.85
C LEU A 66 4.41 -10.22 -3.05
N ASP A 67 4.40 -11.32 -3.81
CA ASP A 67 3.58 -11.48 -5.01
C ASP A 67 2.09 -11.58 -4.69
N ASP A 68 1.70 -12.44 -3.74
CA ASP A 68 0.31 -12.64 -3.35
C ASP A 68 -0.30 -11.35 -2.77
N GLY A 69 0.48 -10.63 -1.95
CA GLY A 69 0.07 -9.35 -1.38
C GLY A 69 -0.10 -8.27 -2.45
N TYR A 70 0.80 -8.26 -3.43
CA TYR A 70 0.70 -7.38 -4.59
C TYR A 70 -0.55 -7.64 -5.43
N GLU A 71 -0.79 -8.89 -5.83
CA GLU A 71 -1.93 -9.27 -6.65
C GLU A 71 -3.26 -9.00 -5.94
N ALA A 72 -3.35 -9.35 -4.65
CA ALA A 72 -4.51 -9.08 -3.83
C ALA A 72 -4.77 -7.58 -3.70
N GLY A 73 -3.73 -6.78 -3.46
CA GLY A 73 -3.84 -5.33 -3.34
C GLY A 73 -4.29 -4.67 -4.65
N MET A 74 -3.65 -5.03 -5.77
CA MET A 74 -4.03 -4.51 -7.08
C MET A 74 -5.46 -4.88 -7.48
N LYS A 75 -5.95 -6.06 -7.08
CA LYS A 75 -7.35 -6.44 -7.26
C LYS A 75 -8.30 -5.48 -6.53
N GLN A 76 -8.00 -5.11 -5.28
CA GLN A 76 -8.83 -4.17 -4.52
C GLN A 76 -8.79 -2.76 -5.12
N ILE A 77 -7.61 -2.29 -5.55
CA ILE A 77 -7.45 -1.02 -6.24
C ILE A 77 -8.30 -0.97 -7.51
N ARG A 78 -8.25 -2.02 -8.34
CA ARG A 78 -9.07 -2.13 -9.57
C ARG A 78 -10.57 -2.17 -9.27
N LEU A 79 -11.00 -2.83 -8.20
CA LEU A 79 -12.42 -2.85 -7.80
C LEU A 79 -12.93 -1.46 -7.38
N GLY A 80 -12.05 -0.61 -6.85
CA GLY A 80 -12.35 0.78 -6.48
C GLY A 80 -11.94 1.82 -7.53
N SER A 81 -11.59 1.42 -8.76
CA SER A 81 -10.91 2.28 -9.74
C SER A 81 -11.67 3.56 -10.10
N GLN A 82 -13.00 3.52 -10.04
CA GLN A 82 -13.88 4.67 -10.26
C GLN A 82 -13.60 5.87 -9.33
N ASN A 83 -12.89 5.65 -8.21
CA ASN A 83 -12.48 6.68 -7.26
C ASN A 83 -10.98 7.05 -7.39
N LEU A 84 -10.28 6.47 -8.36
CA LEU A 84 -8.83 6.55 -8.51
C LEU A 84 -8.43 7.67 -9.47
N THR A 85 -8.35 8.90 -8.95
CA THR A 85 -7.87 10.04 -9.73
C THR A 85 -6.37 9.93 -10.03
N GLN A 86 -5.90 10.64 -11.06
CA GLN A 86 -4.47 10.66 -11.41
C GLN A 86 -3.59 11.13 -10.24
N SER A 87 -4.02 12.17 -9.52
CA SER A 87 -3.30 12.66 -8.34
C SER A 87 -3.28 11.65 -7.20
N LEU A 88 -4.33 10.84 -7.05
CA LEU A 88 -4.37 9.76 -6.06
C LEU A 88 -3.38 8.64 -6.42
N LYS A 89 -3.29 8.26 -7.70
CA LYS A 89 -2.33 7.26 -8.19
C LYS A 89 -0.89 7.68 -7.92
N GLU A 90 -0.53 8.93 -8.23
CA GLU A 90 0.81 9.46 -7.98
C GLU A 90 1.15 9.39 -6.49
N ARG A 91 0.21 9.75 -5.62
CA ARG A 91 0.39 9.65 -4.16
C ARG A 91 0.52 8.22 -3.65
N PHE A 92 -0.15 7.26 -4.29
CA PHE A 92 0.01 5.84 -3.96
C PHE A 92 1.43 5.37 -4.31
N VAL A 93 1.94 5.74 -5.49
CA VAL A 93 3.32 5.42 -5.89
C VAL A 93 4.31 6.02 -4.88
N PHE A 94 4.13 7.28 -4.49
CA PHE A 94 4.99 7.91 -3.46
C PHE A 94 4.96 7.16 -2.14
N LEU A 95 3.79 6.77 -1.62
CA LEU A 95 3.72 6.05 -0.35
C LEU A 95 4.46 4.71 -0.41
N VAL A 96 4.23 3.90 -1.44
CA VAL A 96 4.88 2.58 -1.56
C VAL A 96 6.39 2.74 -1.73
N ASN A 97 6.83 3.78 -2.44
CA ASN A 97 8.23 4.13 -2.55
C ASN A 97 8.84 4.52 -1.19
N ASP A 98 8.18 5.40 -0.42
CA ASP A 98 8.67 5.82 0.90
C ASP A 98 8.78 4.63 1.86
N ILE A 99 7.81 3.73 1.84
CA ILE A 99 7.83 2.49 2.63
C ILE A 99 9.03 1.62 2.26
N ALA A 100 9.28 1.38 0.96
CA ALA A 100 10.43 0.59 0.53
C ALA A 100 11.75 1.19 1.02
N HIS A 101 11.89 2.51 0.97
CA HIS A 101 13.11 3.21 1.37
C HIS A 101 13.28 3.34 2.89
N ALA A 102 12.19 3.22 3.66
CA ALA A 102 12.24 3.19 5.13
C ALA A 102 12.86 1.90 5.68
N PHE A 103 12.83 0.81 4.90
CA PHE A 103 13.37 -0.50 5.30
C PHE A 103 14.55 -0.93 4.41
N PRO A 104 15.71 -0.24 4.48
CA PRO A 104 16.85 -0.56 3.63
C PRO A 104 17.53 -1.88 4.04
N PRO A 105 18.20 -2.57 3.09
CA PRO A 105 18.37 -2.17 1.69
C PRO A 105 17.18 -2.52 0.80
N VAL A 106 16.80 -1.63 -0.13
CA VAL A 106 15.81 -1.94 -1.17
C VAL A 106 16.37 -3.00 -2.13
N THR A 107 15.72 -4.16 -2.12
CA THR A 107 16.07 -5.32 -2.95
C THR A 107 15.70 -5.12 -4.42
N ASP A 108 16.25 -5.97 -5.30
CA ASP A 108 15.91 -5.88 -6.73
C ASP A 108 14.47 -6.32 -7.02
N ASP A 109 13.91 -7.22 -6.20
CA ASP A 109 12.50 -7.63 -6.29
C ASP A 109 11.56 -6.47 -5.91
N GLU A 110 11.88 -5.72 -4.85
CA GLU A 110 11.13 -4.52 -4.45
C GLU A 110 11.19 -3.43 -5.53
N LYS A 111 12.35 -3.21 -6.16
CA LYS A 111 12.47 -2.26 -7.29
C LYS A 111 11.63 -2.70 -8.48
N ALA A 112 11.66 -3.99 -8.82
CA ALA A 112 10.87 -4.54 -9.91
C ALA A 112 9.37 -4.37 -9.64
N LEU A 113 8.94 -4.60 -8.40
CA LEU A 113 7.55 -4.43 -7.98
C LEU A 113 7.13 -2.96 -7.98
N LEU A 114 7.97 -2.02 -7.49
CA LEU A 114 7.68 -0.58 -7.55
C LEU A 114 7.44 -0.11 -8.99
N LYS A 115 8.30 -0.54 -9.93
CA LYS A 115 8.13 -0.23 -11.35
C LYS A 115 6.83 -0.83 -11.89
N LYS A 116 6.56 -2.10 -11.58
CA LYS A 116 5.33 -2.79 -12.00
C LYS A 116 4.08 -2.09 -11.45
N PHE A 117 4.14 -1.62 -10.20
CA PHE A 117 3.05 -0.90 -9.54
C PHE A 117 2.72 0.40 -10.24
N GLU A 118 3.75 1.18 -10.60
CA GLU A 118 3.57 2.42 -11.36
C GLU A 118 2.92 2.16 -12.73
N GLU A 119 3.41 1.16 -13.47
CA GLU A 119 2.84 0.75 -14.77
C GLU A 119 1.39 0.26 -14.63
N ASP A 120 1.12 -0.62 -13.66
CA ASP A 120 -0.22 -1.17 -13.41
C ASP A 120 -1.23 -0.09 -13.00
N LEU A 121 -0.82 0.91 -12.21
CA LEU A 121 -1.68 2.04 -11.82
C LEU A 121 -1.97 2.97 -13.01
N HIS A 122 -0.97 3.21 -13.85
CA HIS A 122 -1.13 4.02 -15.05
C HIS A 122 -2.19 3.42 -15.99
N ASP A 123 -2.22 2.09 -16.12
CA ASP A 123 -3.14 1.36 -17.01
C ASP A 123 -4.60 1.28 -16.51
N ILE A 124 -4.88 1.66 -15.26
CA ILE A 124 -6.25 1.72 -14.73
C ILE A 124 -6.96 2.97 -15.30
N THR A 125 -7.93 2.78 -16.18
CA THR A 125 -8.72 3.87 -16.78
C THR A 125 -9.99 4.21 -16.04
#